data_AF-A0A5C5UZ84-F1
#
_entry.id   AF-A0A5C5UZ84-F1
#
_cell.length_a   1.000
_cell.length_b   1.000
_cell.length_c   1.000
_cell.angle_alpha   90.00
_cell.angle_beta   90.00
_cell.angle_gamma   90.00
#
_symmetry.space_group_name_H-M   'P 1'
#
loop_
_entity.id
_entity.type
_entity.pdbx_description
1 polymer ?
#
loop_
_entity_poly.entity_id
_entity_poly.type
_entity_poly.pdbx_seq_one_letter_code
_entity_poly.pdbx_strand_id
1 'polypeptide(L)'
;MSRPRVLDETKRREVCALLTAGMTLGSAAEYVGCSVKTIRRERDRDDDFDLKVRRAKMAARLGPLQAVRRAAETHWRAAAWLVERQERRDERRRADRRRRVELERVVGAVKEVVRREVPGLPQQWAIEDQIDQIATGRKPRDPKPSLPEVDLAAPPARAKRESPVPAALRELAERVAAPVDEQPPAGQSSDVDAPKRTKPPAAAPAPVAAEPAEEVPNGDEPPTNGPGFVPSLRVFGQNELDREKQSLAAGPVRRTGG
;
A
#
# COMPACT_ATOMS: atom_id res chain seq x y z
N MET A 1 -7.92 -33.17 7.26
CA MET A 1 -8.91 -32.07 7.29
C MET A 1 -8.17 -30.76 7.55
N SER A 2 -8.36 -29.74 6.71
CA SER A 2 -7.68 -28.44 6.87
C SER A 2 -8.30 -27.64 8.01
N ARG A 3 -7.47 -27.08 8.90
CA ARG A 3 -7.93 -26.22 10.00
C ARG A 3 -8.66 -24.98 9.44
N PRO A 4 -9.84 -24.61 9.97
CA PRO A 4 -10.56 -23.42 9.54
C PRO A 4 -9.68 -22.17 9.63
N ARG A 5 -9.81 -21.27 8.65
CA ARG A 5 -9.08 -19.99 8.67
C ARG A 5 -9.61 -19.15 9.81
N VAL A 6 -8.72 -18.45 10.51
CA VAL A 6 -9.09 -17.57 11.63
C VAL A 6 -9.77 -16.28 11.14
N LEU A 7 -9.51 -15.89 9.89
CA LEU A 7 -10.03 -14.68 9.26
C LEU A 7 -11.03 -15.06 8.15
N ASP A 8 -12.31 -15.09 8.52
CA ASP A 8 -13.42 -15.34 7.59
C ASP A 8 -13.65 -14.14 6.67
N GLU A 9 -14.41 -14.34 5.60
CA GLU A 9 -14.73 -13.27 4.65
C GLU A 9 -15.42 -12.06 5.31
N THR A 10 -16.31 -12.31 6.28
CA THR A 10 -16.95 -11.24 7.07
C THR A 10 -15.91 -10.39 7.81
N LYS A 11 -14.98 -11.04 8.51
CA LYS A 11 -13.88 -10.38 9.22
C LYS A 11 -12.97 -9.60 8.29
N ARG A 12 -12.70 -10.13 7.09
CA ARG A 12 -11.92 -9.41 6.05
C ARG A 12 -12.62 -8.12 5.64
N ARG A 13 -13.93 -8.16 5.41
CA ARG A 13 -14.73 -6.97 5.06
C ARG A 13 -14.75 -5.94 6.20
N GLU A 14 -14.93 -6.37 7.43
CA GLU A 14 -14.87 -5.50 8.61
C GLU A 14 -13.51 -4.81 8.75
N VAL A 15 -12.41 -5.55 8.61
CA VAL A 15 -11.06 -4.97 8.61
C VAL A 15 -10.93 -3.88 7.54
N CYS A 16 -11.39 -4.12 6.31
CA CYS A 16 -11.35 -3.13 5.25
C CYS A 16 -12.22 -1.90 5.55
N ALA A 17 -13.41 -2.08 6.15
CA ALA A 17 -14.29 -0.98 6.54
C ALA A 17 -13.64 -0.09 7.61
N LEU A 18 -13.09 -0.69 8.68
CA LEU A 18 -12.41 0.03 9.77
C LEU A 18 -11.18 0.79 9.26
N LEU A 19 -10.39 0.14 8.39
CA LEU A 19 -9.25 0.80 7.76
C LEU A 19 -9.68 1.97 6.87
N THR A 20 -10.80 1.86 6.16
CA THR A 20 -11.36 2.95 5.33
C THR A 20 -11.82 4.13 6.18
N ALA A 21 -12.36 3.85 7.37
CA ALA A 21 -12.69 4.87 8.36
C ALA A 21 -11.45 5.55 9.00
N GLY A 22 -10.24 5.08 8.68
CA GLY A 22 -8.98 5.67 9.17
C GLY A 22 -8.43 5.02 10.43
N MET A 23 -9.01 3.90 10.89
CA MET A 23 -8.44 3.17 12.02
C MET A 23 -7.09 2.55 11.67
N THR A 24 -6.26 2.37 12.69
CA THR A 24 -4.99 1.64 12.53
C THR A 24 -5.26 0.15 12.34
N LEU A 25 -4.30 -0.55 11.72
CA LEU A 25 -4.39 -2.00 11.57
C LEU A 25 -4.42 -2.73 12.92
N GLY A 26 -3.82 -2.15 13.96
CA GLY A 26 -3.85 -2.69 15.33
C GLY A 26 -5.25 -2.63 15.92
N SER A 27 -5.87 -1.45 15.92
CA SER A 27 -7.23 -1.25 16.42
C SER A 27 -8.27 -2.07 15.63
N ALA A 28 -8.09 -2.18 14.31
CA ALA A 28 -8.95 -3.04 13.49
C ALA A 28 -8.80 -4.53 13.83
N ALA A 29 -7.58 -4.99 14.14
CA ALA A 29 -7.34 -6.38 14.53
C ALA A 29 -7.96 -6.69 15.90
N GLU A 30 -7.80 -5.80 16.86
CA GLU A 30 -8.40 -5.87 18.19
C GLU A 30 -9.93 -5.94 18.10
N TYR A 31 -10.54 -5.05 17.30
CA TYR A 31 -12.00 -5.02 17.09
C TYR A 31 -12.54 -6.36 16.54
N VAL A 32 -11.86 -6.93 15.55
CA VAL A 32 -12.27 -8.18 14.88
C VAL A 32 -11.89 -9.44 15.71
N GLY A 33 -11.19 -9.26 16.83
CA GLY A 33 -10.76 -10.35 17.71
C GLY A 33 -9.64 -11.21 17.11
N CYS A 34 -8.69 -10.59 16.39
CA CYS A 34 -7.55 -11.30 15.81
C CYS A 34 -6.22 -10.55 16.01
N SER A 35 -5.11 -11.25 15.77
CA SER A 35 -3.79 -10.60 15.83
C SER A 35 -3.47 -9.88 14.52
N VAL A 36 -2.72 -8.77 14.59
CA VAL A 36 -2.19 -8.07 13.40
C VAL A 36 -1.36 -9.03 12.53
N LYS A 37 -0.64 -9.98 13.14
CA LYS A 37 0.15 -11.00 12.44
C LYS A 37 -0.74 -11.92 11.60
N THR A 38 -1.95 -12.24 12.07
CA THR A 38 -2.95 -13.00 11.32
C THR A 38 -3.39 -12.25 10.08
N ILE A 39 -3.71 -10.96 10.21
CA ILE A 39 -4.10 -10.13 9.05
C ILE A 39 -2.96 -10.01 8.03
N ARG A 40 -1.72 -9.81 8.49
CA ARG A 40 -0.54 -9.76 7.60
C ARG A 40 -0.35 -11.07 6.83
N ARG A 41 -0.39 -12.21 7.53
CA ARG A 41 -0.29 -13.52 6.89
C ARG A 41 -1.39 -13.78 5.87
N GLU A 42 -2.60 -13.28 6.12
CA GLU A 42 -3.69 -13.42 5.16
C GLU A 42 -3.46 -12.55 3.92
N ARG A 43 -2.96 -11.31 4.09
CA ARG A 43 -2.56 -10.45 2.97
C ARG A 43 -1.44 -11.06 2.12
N ASP A 44 -0.48 -11.75 2.74
CA ASP A 44 0.61 -12.40 2.01
C ASP A 44 0.15 -13.65 1.23
N ARG A 45 -1.03 -14.20 1.56
CA ARG A 45 -1.59 -15.41 0.92
C ARG A 45 -2.72 -15.11 -0.07
N ASP A 46 -3.42 -14.00 0.13
CA ASP A 46 -4.58 -13.58 -0.65
C ASP A 46 -4.33 -12.16 -1.19
N ASP A 47 -3.91 -12.11 -2.45
CA ASP A 47 -3.57 -10.87 -3.16
C ASP A 47 -4.78 -9.93 -3.30
N ASP A 48 -5.99 -10.49 -3.43
CA ASP A 48 -7.22 -9.70 -3.53
C ASP A 48 -7.53 -9.00 -2.21
N PHE A 49 -7.37 -9.72 -1.09
CA PHE A 49 -7.49 -9.13 0.23
C PHE A 49 -6.42 -8.07 0.47
N ASP A 50 -5.18 -8.30 0.06
CA ASP A 50 -4.12 -7.30 0.16
C ASP A 50 -4.44 -6.03 -0.64
N LEU A 51 -4.95 -6.18 -1.87
CA LEU A 51 -5.38 -5.06 -2.70
C LEU A 51 -6.52 -4.27 -2.04
N LYS A 52 -7.51 -4.96 -1.46
CA LYS A 52 -8.61 -4.32 -0.70
C LYS A 52 -8.07 -3.55 0.51
N VAL A 53 -7.12 -4.10 1.26
CA VAL A 53 -6.47 -3.41 2.39
C VAL A 53 -5.69 -2.17 1.92
N ARG A 54 -4.94 -2.26 0.82
CA ARG A 54 -4.24 -1.11 0.24
C ARG A 54 -5.21 -0.02 -0.18
N ARG A 55 -6.31 -0.37 -0.86
CA ARG A 55 -7.37 0.57 -1.26
C ARG A 55 -8.04 1.23 -0.06
N ALA A 56 -8.41 0.46 0.96
CA ALA A 56 -8.98 0.99 2.20
C ALA A 56 -8.07 2.04 2.86
N LYS A 57 -6.77 1.75 2.96
CA LYS A 57 -5.79 2.71 3.48
C LYS A 57 -5.63 3.95 2.62
N MET A 58 -5.74 3.84 1.30
CA MET A 58 -5.74 5.01 0.42
C MET A 58 -7.01 5.84 0.63
N ALA A 59 -8.17 5.21 0.72
CA ALA A 59 -9.45 5.88 0.95
C ALA A 59 -9.46 6.67 2.26
N ALA A 60 -8.91 6.10 3.34
CA ALA A 60 -8.76 6.80 4.62
C ALA A 60 -7.96 8.11 4.54
N ARG A 61 -6.99 8.19 3.62
CA ARG A 61 -6.21 9.41 3.40
C ARG A 61 -6.99 10.49 2.66
N LEU A 62 -8.06 10.13 1.95
CA LEU A 62 -8.86 11.07 1.16
C LEU A 62 -9.83 11.87 2.04
N GLY A 63 -10.39 11.27 3.09
CA GLY A 63 -11.39 11.93 3.96
C GLY A 63 -10.90 13.28 4.53
N PRO A 64 -9.75 13.32 5.23
CA PRO A 64 -9.19 14.57 5.74
C PRO A 64 -8.87 15.58 4.63
N LEU A 65 -8.38 15.13 3.47
CA LEU A 65 -8.09 16.02 2.34
C LEU A 65 -9.37 16.64 1.77
N GLN A 66 -10.47 15.89 1.70
CA GLN A 66 -11.77 16.41 1.28
C GLN A 66 -12.32 17.41 2.29
N ALA A 67 -12.17 17.14 3.59
CA ALA A 67 -12.58 18.08 4.65
C ALA A 67 -11.82 19.41 4.53
N VAL A 68 -10.50 19.38 4.33
CA VAL A 68 -9.70 20.60 4.14
C VAL A 68 -10.09 21.33 2.84
N ARG A 69 -10.35 20.60 1.74
CA ARG A 69 -10.82 21.21 0.49
C ARG A 69 -12.13 21.94 0.65
N ARG A 70 -13.12 21.35 1.33
CA ARG A 70 -14.39 22.02 1.64
C ARG A 70 -14.18 23.24 2.53
N ALA A 71 -13.32 23.15 3.55
CA ALA A 71 -13.01 24.28 4.41
C ALA A 71 -12.33 25.43 3.64
N ALA A 72 -11.52 25.12 2.63
CA ALA A 72 -10.85 26.12 1.80
C ALA A 72 -11.81 26.96 0.93
N GLU A 73 -13.04 26.49 0.70
CA GLU A 73 -14.06 27.27 -0.03
C GLU A 73 -14.54 28.49 0.77
N THR A 74 -14.45 28.44 2.10
CA THR A 74 -14.97 29.49 3.00
C THR A 74 -13.87 30.13 3.87
N HIS A 75 -12.78 29.41 4.15
CA HIS A 75 -11.72 29.86 5.05
C HIS A 75 -10.40 30.04 4.29
N TRP A 76 -9.94 31.30 4.19
CA TRP A 76 -8.70 31.64 3.50
C TRP A 76 -7.46 30.92 4.07
N ARG A 77 -7.43 30.61 5.37
CA ARG A 77 -6.32 29.86 5.99
C ARG A 77 -6.21 28.43 5.44
N ALA A 78 -7.34 27.75 5.23
CA ALA A 78 -7.35 26.42 4.64
C ALA A 78 -6.93 26.46 3.15
N ALA A 79 -7.35 27.51 2.42
CA ALA A 79 -6.91 27.74 1.05
C ALA A 79 -5.40 28.01 0.96
N ALA A 80 -4.88 28.92 1.79
CA ALA A 80 -3.45 29.24 1.86
C ALA A 80 -2.62 27.99 2.20
N TRP A 81 -3.08 27.17 3.15
CA TRP A 81 -2.43 25.90 3.50
C TRP A 81 -2.36 24.92 2.33
N LEU A 82 -3.42 24.81 1.51
CA LEU A 82 -3.43 23.94 0.32
C LEU A 82 -2.42 24.41 -0.73
N VAL A 83 -2.34 25.71 -0.98
CA VAL A 83 -1.39 26.32 -1.92
C VAL A 83 0.05 26.07 -1.44
N GLU A 84 0.36 26.41 -0.18
CA GLU A 84 1.69 26.22 0.39
C GLU A 84 2.15 24.76 0.31
N ARG A 85 1.23 23.81 0.55
CA ARG A 85 1.56 22.38 0.47
C ARG A 85 1.79 21.92 -0.97
N GLN A 86 1.07 22.48 -1.93
CA GLN A 86 1.28 22.21 -3.35
C GLN A 86 2.63 22.78 -3.82
N GLU A 87 2.94 24.02 -3.46
CA GLU A 87 4.22 24.66 -3.76
C GLU A 87 5.39 23.90 -3.16
N ARG A 88 5.31 23.50 -1.89
CA ARG A 88 6.33 22.67 -1.24
C ARG A 88 6.55 21.34 -1.97
N ARG A 89 5.50 20.73 -2.50
CA ARG A 89 5.61 19.48 -3.29
C ARG A 89 6.28 19.73 -4.63
N ASP A 90 5.90 20.80 -5.31
CA ASP A 90 6.46 21.12 -6.61
C ASP A 90 7.91 21.59 -6.51
N GLU A 91 8.29 22.27 -5.44
CA GLU A 91 9.68 22.64 -5.20
C GLU A 91 10.57 21.43 -4.94
N ARG A 92 10.09 20.44 -4.15
CA ARG A 92 10.79 19.16 -4.01
C ARG A 92 11.01 18.48 -5.36
N ARG A 93 9.97 18.44 -6.20
CA ARG A 93 10.07 17.86 -7.55
C ARG A 93 11.06 18.63 -8.45
N ARG A 94 11.09 19.96 -8.37
CA ARG A 94 12.07 20.78 -9.09
C ARG A 94 13.48 20.51 -8.59
N ALA A 95 13.67 20.45 -7.27
CA ALA A 95 14.96 20.13 -6.65
C ALA A 95 15.44 18.74 -7.09
N ASP A 96 14.58 17.73 -7.08
CA ASP A 96 14.90 16.38 -7.56
C ASP A 96 15.33 16.38 -9.04
N ARG A 97 14.61 17.14 -9.88
CA ARG A 97 14.99 17.31 -11.30
C ARG A 97 16.34 18.00 -11.46
N ARG A 98 16.59 19.10 -10.74
CA ARG A 98 17.88 19.81 -10.77
C ARG A 98 19.02 18.88 -10.34
N ARG A 99 18.83 18.16 -9.24
CA ARG A 99 19.78 17.17 -8.74
C ARG A 99 20.08 16.07 -9.77
N ARG A 100 19.06 15.59 -10.49
CA ARG A 100 19.25 14.59 -11.55
C ARG A 100 20.12 15.13 -12.70
N VAL A 101 19.82 16.34 -13.17
CA VAL A 101 20.60 16.99 -14.22
C VAL A 101 22.04 17.25 -13.77
N GLU A 102 22.24 17.67 -12.52
CA GLU A 102 23.56 17.85 -11.95
C GLU A 102 24.34 16.54 -11.84
N LEU A 103 23.70 15.46 -11.39
CA LEU A 103 24.29 14.13 -11.36
C LEU A 103 24.71 13.67 -12.76
N GLU A 104 23.86 13.86 -13.77
CA GLU A 104 24.19 13.53 -15.16
C GLU A 104 25.39 14.34 -15.68
N ARG A 105 25.50 15.62 -15.31
CA ARG A 105 26.68 16.45 -15.64
C ARG A 105 27.95 15.93 -14.97
N VAL A 106 27.89 15.59 -13.69
CA VAL A 106 29.03 15.05 -12.94
C VAL A 106 29.46 13.71 -13.52
N VAL A 107 28.52 12.81 -13.80
CA VAL A 107 28.78 11.51 -14.45
C VAL A 107 29.43 11.72 -15.81
N GLY A 108 28.91 12.63 -16.64
CA GLY A 108 29.51 12.98 -17.92
C GLY A 108 30.95 13.47 -17.79
N ALA A 109 31.22 14.38 -16.83
CA ALA A 109 32.57 14.87 -16.57
C ALA A 109 33.53 13.76 -16.13
N VAL A 110 33.07 12.83 -15.26
CA VAL A 110 33.88 11.67 -14.86
C VAL A 110 34.19 10.77 -16.05
N LYS A 111 33.21 10.49 -16.92
CA LYS A 111 33.45 9.70 -18.13
C LYS A 111 34.48 10.34 -19.05
N GLU A 112 34.44 11.66 -19.23
CA GLU A 112 35.44 12.38 -20.02
C GLU A 112 36.85 12.29 -19.42
N VAL A 113 36.98 12.39 -18.09
CA VAL A 113 38.26 12.17 -17.41
C VAL A 113 38.76 10.74 -17.63
N VAL A 114 37.89 9.73 -17.49
CA VAL A 114 38.25 8.31 -17.73
C VAL A 114 38.73 8.10 -19.17
N ARG A 115 38.05 8.68 -20.16
CA ARG A 115 38.46 8.61 -21.57
C ARG A 115 39.82 9.23 -21.81
N ARG A 116 40.11 10.36 -21.15
CA ARG A 116 41.38 11.09 -21.31
C ARG A 116 42.56 10.37 -20.64
N GLU A 117 42.40 9.94 -19.40
CA GLU A 117 43.50 9.37 -18.60
C GLU A 117 43.76 7.90 -18.90
N VAL A 118 42.76 7.17 -19.41
CA VAL A 118 42.86 5.73 -19.65
C VAL A 118 42.56 5.40 -21.11
N PRO A 119 43.31 5.94 -22.09
CA PRO A 119 43.08 5.63 -23.50
C PRO A 119 43.42 4.17 -23.80
N GLY A 120 42.52 3.47 -24.50
CA GLY A 120 42.83 2.19 -25.16
C GLY A 120 42.68 0.92 -24.32
N LEU A 121 42.11 0.96 -23.11
CA LEU A 121 41.73 -0.29 -22.43
C LEU A 121 40.57 -0.96 -23.19
N PRO A 122 40.63 -2.28 -23.46
CA PRO A 122 39.50 -3.05 -24.02
C PRO A 122 38.25 -3.06 -23.11
N GLN A 123 38.35 -2.48 -21.91
CA GLN A 123 37.33 -2.45 -20.86
C GLN A 123 36.82 -1.02 -20.54
N GLN A 124 37.15 0.02 -21.31
CA GLN A 124 36.63 1.38 -21.09
C GLN A 124 35.10 1.42 -20.97
N TRP A 125 34.42 0.71 -21.86
CA TRP A 125 32.96 0.59 -21.85
C TRP A 125 32.42 -0.07 -20.56
N ALA A 126 33.19 -0.99 -19.95
CA ALA A 126 32.81 -1.64 -18.71
C ALA A 126 32.91 -0.68 -17.51
N ILE A 127 33.92 0.21 -17.52
CA ILE A 127 34.08 1.25 -16.50
C ILE A 127 32.95 2.31 -16.62
N GLU A 128 32.62 2.73 -17.84
CA GLU A 128 31.50 3.66 -18.07
C GLU A 128 30.14 3.07 -17.65
N ASP A 129 29.90 1.79 -17.95
CA ASP A 129 28.67 1.09 -17.55
C ASP A 129 28.61 0.94 -16.02
N GLN A 130 29.74 0.69 -15.35
CA GLN A 130 29.79 0.65 -13.89
C GLN A 130 29.49 2.03 -13.27
N ILE A 131 29.97 3.12 -13.86
CA ILE A 131 29.65 4.49 -13.43
C ILE A 131 28.15 4.76 -13.57
N ASP A 132 27.53 4.36 -14.68
CA ASP A 132 26.09 4.52 -14.90
C ASP A 132 25.25 3.67 -13.93
N GLN A 133 25.69 2.44 -13.65
CA GLN A 133 25.04 1.56 -12.68
C GLN A 133 25.06 2.17 -11.26
N ILE A 134 26.22 2.69 -10.82
CA ILE A 134 26.35 3.37 -9.53
C ILE A 134 25.48 4.63 -9.48
N ALA A 135 25.53 5.47 -10.51
CA ALA A 135 24.77 6.72 -10.55
C ALA A 135 23.25 6.50 -10.57
N THR A 136 22.79 5.43 -11.22
CA THR A 136 21.35 5.08 -11.26
C THR A 136 20.88 4.29 -10.05
N GLY A 137 21.79 3.88 -9.16
CA GLY A 137 21.48 2.99 -8.03
C GLY A 137 21.00 1.60 -8.47
N ARG A 138 21.23 1.23 -9.74
CA ARG A 138 21.00 -0.13 -10.20
C ARG A 138 22.09 -1.00 -9.59
N LYS A 139 21.67 -2.04 -8.86
CA LYS A 139 22.61 -3.06 -8.37
C LYS A 139 23.39 -3.59 -9.57
N PRO A 140 24.73 -3.75 -9.46
CA PRO A 140 25.53 -4.21 -10.58
C PRO A 140 24.95 -5.51 -11.13
N ARG A 141 24.74 -5.53 -12.44
CA ARG A 141 24.31 -6.74 -13.12
C ARG A 141 25.51 -7.66 -13.04
N ASP A 142 25.39 -8.78 -12.30
CA ASP A 142 26.46 -9.77 -12.25
C ASP A 142 26.93 -10.03 -13.68
N PRO A 143 28.23 -9.87 -13.98
CA PRO A 143 28.73 -10.05 -15.32
C PRO A 143 28.31 -11.45 -15.73
N LYS A 144 27.41 -11.52 -16.71
CA LYS A 144 26.95 -12.79 -17.26
C LYS A 144 28.23 -13.54 -17.62
N PRO A 145 28.55 -14.68 -16.99
CA PRO A 145 29.77 -15.40 -17.34
C PRO A 145 29.69 -15.64 -18.82
N SER A 146 30.59 -15.01 -19.56
CA SER A 146 30.82 -15.33 -20.96
C SER A 146 31.23 -16.78 -20.95
N LEU A 147 30.27 -17.67 -21.17
CA LEU A 147 30.55 -19.06 -21.47
C LEU A 147 31.58 -19.02 -22.60
N PRO A 148 32.69 -19.76 -22.50
CA PRO A 148 33.62 -19.85 -23.61
C PRO A 148 32.82 -20.24 -24.85
N GLU A 149 33.09 -19.54 -25.94
CA GLU A 149 32.55 -19.81 -27.26
C GLU A 149 32.97 -21.25 -27.60
N VAL A 150 32.08 -22.19 -27.30
CA VAL A 150 32.25 -23.59 -27.67
C VAL A 150 31.95 -23.61 -29.16
N ASP A 151 32.99 -23.77 -29.96
CA ASP A 151 32.88 -24.15 -31.37
C ASP A 151 31.85 -25.29 -31.47
N LEU A 152 30.69 -24.98 -32.06
CA LEU A 152 29.64 -25.94 -32.35
C LEU A 152 30.12 -26.83 -33.49
N ALA A 153 31.04 -27.74 -33.19
CA ALA A 153 31.17 -28.98 -33.96
C ALA A 153 29.87 -29.76 -33.83
N ALA A 154 29.37 -30.23 -34.98
CA ALA A 154 28.07 -30.85 -35.15
C ALA A 154 27.71 -31.87 -34.06
N PRO A 155 26.45 -31.92 -33.58
CA PRO A 155 26.04 -32.84 -32.54
C PRO A 155 26.22 -34.29 -33.01
N PRO A 156 26.93 -35.17 -32.28
CA PRO A 156 26.93 -36.58 -32.58
C PRO A 156 25.52 -37.15 -32.36
N ALA A 157 25.11 -38.01 -33.29
CA ALA A 157 23.79 -38.65 -33.30
C ALA A 157 23.42 -39.19 -31.91
N ARG A 158 22.24 -38.78 -31.44
CA ARG A 158 21.65 -39.18 -30.16
C ARG A 158 21.53 -40.71 -30.06
N ALA A 159 22.46 -41.34 -29.34
CA ALA A 159 22.21 -42.64 -28.76
C ALA A 159 21.16 -42.48 -27.65
N LYS A 160 20.05 -43.22 -27.76
CA LYS A 160 18.98 -43.27 -26.77
C LYS A 160 19.56 -43.70 -25.42
N ARG A 161 19.80 -42.73 -24.52
CA ARG A 161 20.06 -43.01 -23.12
C ARG A 161 18.73 -43.40 -22.48
N GLU A 162 18.60 -44.66 -22.12
CA GLU A 162 17.52 -45.12 -21.27
C GLU A 162 17.60 -44.35 -19.94
N SER A 163 16.50 -43.68 -19.60
CA SER A 163 16.36 -42.89 -18.39
C SER A 163 16.43 -43.83 -17.17
N PRO A 164 17.21 -43.52 -16.11
CA PRO A 164 17.31 -44.35 -14.89
C PRO A 164 16.08 -44.23 -13.97
N VAL A 165 15.07 -43.46 -14.38
CA VAL A 165 13.87 -43.17 -13.59
C VAL A 165 12.98 -44.39 -13.26
N PRO A 166 12.86 -45.46 -14.07
CA PRO A 166 12.01 -46.60 -13.69
C PRO A 166 12.64 -47.51 -12.63
N ALA A 167 13.96 -47.44 -12.39
CA ALA A 167 14.62 -48.22 -11.35
C ALA A 167 14.40 -47.60 -9.95
N ALA A 168 14.55 -46.28 -9.82
CA ALA A 168 14.34 -45.58 -8.54
C ALA A 168 12.86 -45.58 -8.08
N LEU A 169 11.91 -45.64 -9.03
CA LEU A 169 10.47 -45.74 -8.72
C LEU A 169 10.06 -47.13 -8.21
N ARG A 170 10.79 -48.19 -8.56
CA ARG A 170 10.52 -49.54 -8.02
C ARG A 170 11.02 -49.69 -6.58
N GLU A 171 12.17 -49.11 -6.24
CA GLU A 171 12.75 -49.19 -4.89
C GLU A 171 11.92 -48.41 -3.84
N LEU A 172 11.23 -47.34 -4.25
CA LEU A 172 10.35 -46.56 -3.37
C LEU A 172 8.98 -47.23 -3.13
N ALA A 173 8.50 -48.04 -4.07
CA ALA A 173 7.25 -48.77 -3.93
C ALA A 173 7.34 -49.93 -2.91
N GLU A 174 8.51 -50.57 -2.80
CA GLU A 174 8.74 -51.66 -1.84
C GLU A 174 8.84 -51.17 -0.40
N ARG A 175 9.30 -49.93 -0.16
CA ARG A 175 9.40 -49.35 1.20
C ARG A 175 8.06 -48.94 1.82
N VAL A 176 7.00 -48.79 1.03
CA VAL A 176 5.67 -48.38 1.52
C VAL A 176 4.79 -49.58 1.88
N ALA A 177 5.19 -50.80 1.51
CA ALA A 177 4.40 -52.01 1.75
C ALA A 177 4.73 -52.77 3.06
N ALA A 178 5.58 -52.23 3.94
CA ALA A 178 5.85 -52.84 5.24
C ALA A 178 4.73 -52.49 6.25
N PRO A 179 4.08 -53.47 6.90
CA PRO A 179 3.05 -53.21 7.90
C PRO A 179 3.68 -52.61 9.16
N VAL A 180 3.18 -51.46 9.58
CA VAL A 180 3.50 -50.86 10.89
C VAL A 180 2.54 -51.46 11.91
N ASP A 181 3.08 -52.30 12.78
CA ASP A 181 2.41 -52.87 13.94
C ASP A 181 1.89 -51.77 14.88
N GLU A 182 0.64 -51.94 15.30
CA GLU A 182 -0.04 -51.16 16.33
C GLU A 182 0.60 -51.41 17.70
N GLN A 183 0.88 -50.33 18.45
CA GLN A 183 0.95 -50.41 19.90
C GLN A 183 0.61 -49.06 20.57
N PRO A 184 -0.44 -48.99 21.42
CA PRO A 184 -0.76 -47.80 22.21
C PRO A 184 -0.21 -47.90 23.64
N PRO A 185 0.04 -46.75 24.29
CA PRO A 185 -0.33 -46.60 25.70
C PRO A 185 -1.12 -45.30 25.90
N ALA A 186 -2.32 -45.35 26.48
CA ALA A 186 -2.59 -45.40 27.92
C ALA A 186 -2.22 -44.09 28.65
N GLY A 187 -3.30 -43.35 28.99
CA GLY A 187 -3.53 -42.39 30.06
C GLY A 187 -2.38 -41.72 30.81
N GLN A 188 -2.51 -40.40 31.00
CA GLN A 188 -2.46 -39.79 32.33
C GLN A 188 -3.08 -38.39 32.35
N SER A 189 -4.06 -38.28 33.25
CA SER A 189 -4.64 -37.06 33.81
C SER A 189 -3.63 -36.35 34.72
N SER A 190 -3.66 -35.02 34.73
CA SER A 190 -3.57 -34.25 35.98
C SER A 190 -4.01 -32.80 35.74
N ASP A 191 -5.12 -32.43 36.37
CA ASP A 191 -5.32 -31.13 37.00
C ASP A 191 -4.04 -30.60 37.64
N VAL A 192 -3.78 -29.28 37.57
CA VAL A 192 -3.27 -28.45 38.68
C VAL A 192 -3.36 -26.95 38.27
N ASP A 193 -4.15 -26.24 39.07
CA ASP A 193 -4.03 -24.86 39.57
C ASP A 193 -3.74 -23.64 38.67
N ALA A 194 -4.72 -22.74 38.74
CA ALA A 194 -4.53 -21.30 38.68
C ALA A 194 -3.64 -20.78 39.83
N PRO A 195 -3.04 -19.59 39.67
CA PRO A 195 -3.61 -18.52 40.50
C PRO A 195 -3.79 -17.18 39.80
N LYS A 196 -4.88 -16.54 40.23
CA LYS A 196 -5.20 -15.12 40.14
C LYS A 196 -3.99 -14.23 40.41
N ARG A 197 -3.74 -13.24 39.55
CA ARG A 197 -2.90 -12.08 39.90
C ARG A 197 -3.60 -10.77 39.55
N THR A 198 -4.30 -10.29 40.57
CA THR A 198 -4.43 -8.90 41.05
C THR A 198 -3.99 -7.76 40.12
N LYS A 199 -5.02 -7.01 39.72
CA LYS A 199 -5.09 -5.57 39.43
C LYS A 199 -4.29 -4.70 40.41
N PRO A 200 -3.48 -3.75 39.93
CA PRO A 200 -3.11 -2.55 40.69
C PRO A 200 -4.03 -1.36 40.38
N PRO A 201 -4.20 -0.43 41.34
CA PRO A 201 -5.22 0.62 41.31
C PRO A 201 -4.83 1.87 40.52
N ALA A 202 -5.87 2.64 40.19
CA ALA A 202 -5.81 3.99 39.68
C ALA A 202 -5.00 4.93 40.59
N ALA A 203 -4.16 5.75 39.97
CA ALA A 203 -3.59 6.95 40.57
C ALA A 203 -3.99 8.15 39.72
N ALA A 204 -4.94 8.93 40.23
CA ALA A 204 -5.08 10.35 39.92
C ALA A 204 -4.48 11.13 41.08
N PRO A 205 -3.68 12.16 40.80
CA PRO A 205 -3.86 13.45 41.47
C PRO A 205 -3.96 14.55 40.41
N ALA A 206 -5.09 15.26 40.32
CA ALA A 206 -5.44 16.45 41.11
C ALA A 206 -5.24 17.73 40.27
N PRO A 207 -6.14 18.72 40.38
CA PRO A 207 -6.25 19.85 39.48
C PRO A 207 -5.30 20.99 39.89
N VAL A 208 -4.67 21.64 38.90
CA VAL A 208 -4.03 22.94 39.11
C VAL A 208 -5.04 24.02 38.74
N ALA A 209 -5.43 24.76 39.76
CA ALA A 209 -6.32 25.92 39.69
C ALA A 209 -5.56 27.17 39.22
N ALA A 210 -6.35 28.08 38.65
CA ALA A 210 -6.21 29.55 38.62
C ALA A 210 -5.03 30.16 37.85
N GLU A 211 -5.34 30.91 36.78
CA GLU A 211 -5.59 32.34 36.95
C GLU A 211 -6.48 32.93 35.82
N PRO A 212 -7.24 34.00 36.12
CA PRO A 212 -8.28 34.57 35.26
C PRO A 212 -7.74 35.73 34.41
N ALA A 213 -8.23 35.86 33.17
CA ALA A 213 -8.04 37.07 32.39
C ALA A 213 -9.36 37.46 31.72
N GLU A 214 -9.96 38.49 32.32
CA GLU A 214 -10.74 39.56 31.71
C GLU A 214 -12.05 39.22 30.99
N GLU A 215 -13.14 39.46 31.74
CA GLU A 215 -14.42 39.91 31.23
C GLU A 215 -14.25 41.20 30.40
N VAL A 216 -14.71 41.16 29.15
CA VAL A 216 -15.19 42.36 28.45
C VAL A 216 -16.69 42.16 28.25
N PRO A 217 -17.55 42.99 28.86
CA PRO A 217 -18.98 42.91 28.64
C PRO A 217 -19.42 43.82 27.47
N ASN A 218 -20.61 43.49 26.97
CA ASN A 218 -21.54 44.28 26.17
C ASN A 218 -21.51 44.10 24.65
N GLY A 219 -22.67 43.65 24.17
CA GLY A 219 -23.07 43.63 22.78
C GLY A 219 -24.31 42.76 22.58
N ASP A 220 -25.42 43.15 23.22
CA ASP A 220 -26.77 42.67 22.90
C ASP A 220 -27.04 42.79 21.39
N GLU A 221 -27.45 41.69 20.76
CA GLU A 221 -28.64 41.63 19.88
C GLU A 221 -28.88 40.19 19.37
N PRO A 222 -30.11 39.65 19.49
CA PRO A 222 -30.50 38.40 18.84
C PRO A 222 -31.13 38.66 17.46
N PRO A 223 -31.07 37.68 16.54
CA PRO A 223 -32.35 37.29 15.94
C PRO A 223 -32.53 35.79 15.70
N THR A 224 -33.68 35.33 16.22
CA THR A 224 -34.69 34.48 15.57
C THR A 224 -34.30 33.08 15.06
N ASN A 225 -34.91 32.12 15.74
CA ASN A 225 -35.24 30.77 15.26
C ASN A 225 -35.86 30.77 13.85
N GLY A 226 -35.34 29.90 12.99
CA GLY A 226 -35.95 29.46 11.72
C GLY A 226 -35.43 28.05 11.36
N PRO A 227 -36.25 27.16 10.79
CA PRO A 227 -36.17 25.71 11.00
C PRO A 227 -35.10 25.01 10.17
N GLY A 228 -34.67 23.86 10.69
CA GLY A 228 -33.61 23.00 10.15
C GLY A 228 -33.72 22.72 8.66
N PHE A 229 -32.76 23.25 7.91
CA PHE A 229 -32.43 22.81 6.57
C PHE A 229 -31.37 21.69 6.68
N VAL A 230 -31.81 20.44 6.56
CA VAL A 230 -30.91 19.30 6.39
C VAL A 230 -30.50 19.27 4.92
N PRO A 231 -29.21 19.45 4.56
CA PRO A 231 -28.79 19.23 3.18
C PRO A 231 -28.89 17.73 2.93
N SER A 232 -29.88 17.33 2.13
CA SER A 232 -29.93 15.99 1.57
C SER A 232 -28.60 15.69 0.89
N LEU A 233 -28.02 14.53 1.22
CA LEU A 233 -26.87 13.96 0.52
C LEU A 233 -27.17 13.86 -0.97
N ARG A 234 -26.82 14.89 -1.73
CA ARG A 234 -26.77 14.84 -3.19
C ARG A 234 -25.60 13.94 -3.58
N VAL A 235 -25.95 12.72 -3.96
CA VAL A 235 -25.08 11.84 -4.74
C VAL A 235 -24.78 12.55 -6.05
N PHE A 236 -23.55 13.02 -6.22
CA PHE A 236 -23.08 13.59 -7.49
C PHE A 236 -23.10 12.48 -8.56
N GLY A 237 -23.94 12.63 -9.59
CA GLY A 237 -24.00 11.71 -10.73
C GLY A 237 -25.29 11.68 -11.56
N GLN A 238 -26.38 12.33 -11.15
CA GLN A 238 -27.67 12.24 -11.86
C GLN A 238 -28.07 13.46 -12.72
N ASN A 239 -27.38 14.60 -12.64
CA ASN A 239 -27.82 15.82 -13.34
C ASN A 239 -27.42 15.92 -14.83
N GLU A 240 -26.58 15.03 -15.34
CA GLU A 240 -26.20 15.08 -16.77
C GLU A 240 -27.25 14.41 -17.69
N LEU A 241 -27.98 13.41 -17.19
CA LEU A 241 -28.98 12.69 -18.01
C LEU A 241 -30.30 13.45 -18.21
N ASP A 242 -30.64 14.39 -17.33
CA ASP A 242 -31.90 15.15 -17.43
C ASP A 242 -31.79 16.36 -18.37
N ARG A 243 -30.58 16.90 -18.61
CA ARG A 243 -30.37 17.99 -19.57
C ARG A 243 -30.54 17.54 -21.02
N GLU A 244 -30.08 16.34 -21.37
CA GLU A 244 -30.21 15.82 -22.75
C GLU A 244 -31.66 15.47 -23.10
N LYS A 245 -32.45 14.99 -22.13
CA LYS A 245 -33.88 14.72 -22.33
C LYS A 245 -34.71 16.00 -22.54
N GLN A 246 -34.31 17.12 -21.91
CA GLN A 246 -35.00 18.40 -22.09
C GLN A 246 -34.65 19.08 -23.43
N SER A 247 -33.46 18.87 -23.99
CA SER A 247 -33.10 19.41 -25.31
C SER A 247 -33.78 18.70 -26.49
N LEU A 248 -34.22 17.45 -26.32
CA LEU A 248 -34.91 16.69 -27.38
C LEU A 248 -36.42 16.95 -27.46
N ALA A 249 -37.01 17.60 -26.45
CA ALA A 249 -38.46 17.89 -26.42
C ALA A 249 -38.83 19.27 -27.00
N ALA A 250 -37.86 20.15 -27.26
CA ALA A 250 -38.11 21.48 -27.84
C ALA A 250 -38.12 21.39 -29.37
N GLY A 251 -39.28 21.05 -29.94
CA GLY A 251 -39.52 21.05 -31.38
C GLY A 251 -39.35 22.43 -32.04
N PRO A 252 -39.03 22.50 -33.34
CA PRO A 252 -38.71 23.75 -34.02
C PRO A 252 -39.96 24.64 -34.20
N VAL A 253 -39.87 25.87 -33.68
CA VAL A 253 -40.85 26.94 -33.90
C VAL A 253 -40.74 27.41 -35.37
N ARG A 254 -41.72 27.06 -36.19
CA ARG A 254 -41.86 27.59 -37.56
C ARG A 254 -42.24 29.07 -37.48
N ARG A 255 -41.33 29.95 -37.91
CA ARG A 255 -41.66 31.35 -38.25
C ARG A 255 -42.39 31.36 -39.61
N THR A 256 -43.67 31.66 -39.58
CA THR A 256 -44.42 32.17 -40.74
C THR A 256 -44.32 33.70 -40.72
N GLY A 257 -43.57 34.28 -41.66
CA GLY A 257 -43.59 35.71 -41.95
C GLY A 257 -44.43 35.93 -43.21
N GLY A 258 -45.41 36.81 -43.10
CA GLY A 258 -46.04 37.49 -44.23
C GLY A 258 -45.31 38.79 -44.59
#